data_AF-A0A098T5Y0-F1
#
_entry.id   AF-A0A098T5Y0-F1
#
_cell.length_a   1.000
_cell.length_b   1.000
_cell.length_c   1.000
_cell.angle_alpha   90.00
_cell.angle_beta   90.00
_cell.angle_gamma   90.00
#
_symmetry.space_group_name_H-M   'P 1'
#
loop_
_entity.id
_entity.type
_entity.pdbx_description
1 polymer ?
#
loop_
_entity_poly.entity_id
_entity_poly.type
_entity_poly.pdbx_seq_one_letter_code
_entity_poly.pdbx_strand_id
1 'polypeptide(L)'
;MNLASQWGRDTTYQPGRRSAGPIILVAILSLALGFGGGYAAFRYLQPALVTQQDISAPPAEADPDIARLSEALAVASKDLEAARAAEAARAAEVEELRAQTARQAADLDAMAERLAEMSDQSRPPIMETAAAVESLTRERDKLTAANQSLAADLAALEADREALRQEAAAAQARLEAEIARLSDQVVPDLSAERDRLQRQTSLLLADKTALEARVKAADEARAAESAAREELTRLQTDVLPQLTAERDRLQRQIGDMEADQAALQRQNEAATETRASDAATISRLEAELEDVRRELTAAQGELTALKLHSGSAPVPGSGTGAAADSPPSQPAATPTPTPQDTAPLSPRPEEAVSAALRAAPGLGPLSGAQRQALADRLIAGECVTTALEAVFDRVPILTLRNLIRDLNSEC
;
A
#
# COMPACT_ATOMS: atom_id res chain seq x y z
N MET A 1 1.70 38.55 -8.44
CA MET A 1 1.44 39.68 -9.36
C MET A 1 0.06 40.20 -9.06
N ASN A 2 -0.02 41.32 -8.35
CA ASN A 2 -1.27 41.99 -7.99
C ASN A 2 -1.77 42.80 -9.18
N LEU A 3 -2.99 42.53 -9.64
CA LEU A 3 -3.74 43.41 -10.52
C LEU A 3 -4.95 43.91 -9.74
N ALA A 4 -4.73 45.03 -9.06
CA ALA A 4 -5.77 45.86 -8.49
C ALA A 4 -5.75 47.18 -9.26
N SER A 5 -6.85 47.48 -9.97
CA SER A 5 -7.25 48.83 -10.39
C SER A 5 -8.49 48.67 -11.28
N GLN A 6 -9.67 49.15 -10.87
CA GLN A 6 -10.05 50.57 -10.85
C GLN A 6 -11.10 50.82 -11.94
N TRP A 7 -12.36 50.42 -11.72
CA TRP A 7 -13.53 51.00 -12.42
C TRP A 7 -14.75 50.83 -11.52
N GLY A 8 -14.83 51.66 -10.49
CA GLY A 8 -15.93 51.68 -9.54
C GLY A 8 -15.86 52.97 -8.73
N ARG A 9 -16.40 54.05 -9.30
CA ARG A 9 -16.64 55.31 -8.58
C ARG A 9 -17.83 56.04 -9.17
N ASP A 10 -18.96 55.85 -8.49
CA ASP A 10 -19.89 56.88 -8.02
C ASP A 10 -20.33 57.98 -9.00
N THR A 11 -21.52 57.80 -9.56
CA THR A 11 -22.42 58.93 -9.84
C THR A 11 -23.78 58.67 -9.21
N THR A 12 -23.82 58.77 -7.87
CA THR A 12 -25.05 58.98 -7.12
C THR A 12 -25.49 60.43 -7.35
N TYR A 13 -26.46 60.62 -8.23
CA TYR A 13 -27.07 61.92 -8.51
C TYR A 13 -28.39 62.04 -7.75
N GLN A 14 -28.62 63.22 -7.16
CA GLN A 14 -29.81 63.73 -6.47
C GLN A 14 -30.03 63.30 -5.00
N PRO A 15 -30.47 64.22 -4.10
CA PRO A 15 -31.45 65.29 -4.38
C PRO A 15 -31.13 66.69 -3.82
N GLY A 16 -31.35 67.71 -4.66
CA GLY A 16 -31.45 69.10 -4.22
C GLY A 16 -32.84 69.38 -3.62
N ARG A 17 -32.98 69.19 -2.30
CA ARG A 17 -34.06 69.80 -1.52
C ARG A 17 -33.89 71.32 -1.54
N ARG A 18 -34.76 72.04 -2.26
CA ARG A 18 -34.97 73.49 -2.04
C ARG A 18 -36.20 73.68 -1.16
N SER A 19 -35.96 73.87 0.13
CA SER A 19 -36.91 74.46 1.08
C SER A 19 -36.62 75.96 1.20
N ALA A 20 -37.56 76.78 0.76
CA ALA A 20 -37.76 78.19 1.14
C ALA A 20 -39.21 78.49 0.71
N GLY A 21 -40.20 78.49 1.59
CA GLY A 21 -40.39 79.45 2.67
C GLY A 21 -41.36 80.53 2.18
N PRO A 22 -42.66 80.50 2.59
CA PRO A 22 -43.64 81.51 2.19
C PRO A 22 -43.75 82.60 3.26
N ILE A 23 -43.31 83.82 2.99
CA ILE A 23 -43.55 85.00 3.84
C ILE A 23 -43.81 86.25 2.98
N ILE A 24 -45.09 86.61 2.89
CA ILE A 24 -45.73 87.92 3.16
C ILE A 24 -44.91 89.22 2.96
N LEU A 25 -45.42 90.11 2.09
CA LEU A 25 -45.40 91.59 2.14
C LEU A 25 -46.40 92.09 1.07
N VAL A 26 -47.67 92.41 1.37
CA VAL A 26 -48.23 93.63 1.98
C VAL A 26 -47.67 94.94 1.42
N ALA A 27 -48.56 95.58 0.64
CA ALA A 27 -48.82 97.02 0.47
C ALA A 27 -47.71 97.96 -0.01
N ILE A 28 -48.02 98.73 -1.07
CA ILE A 28 -47.79 100.18 -1.16
C ILE A 28 -48.54 100.77 -2.39
N LEU A 29 -49.36 101.81 -2.10
CA LEU A 29 -49.92 102.88 -2.96
C LEU A 29 -50.90 102.47 -4.09
N SER A 30 -52.18 102.85 -4.12
CA SER A 30 -52.90 104.04 -3.60
C SER A 30 -52.42 105.38 -4.18
N LEU A 31 -52.92 105.77 -5.36
CA LEU A 31 -52.92 107.15 -5.89
C LEU A 31 -53.86 107.19 -7.13
N ALA A 32 -54.90 107.99 -7.31
CA ALA A 32 -55.57 108.99 -6.49
C ALA A 32 -57.03 109.09 -6.97
N LEU A 33 -57.97 109.05 -6.01
CA LEU A 33 -59.24 109.74 -6.11
C LEU A 33 -58.98 111.23 -5.85
N GLY A 34 -59.57 112.13 -6.63
CA GLY A 34 -59.61 113.56 -6.32
C GLY A 34 -60.37 114.34 -7.40
N PHE A 35 -61.69 114.46 -7.30
CA PHE A 35 -62.44 115.52 -6.59
C PHE A 35 -62.56 116.86 -7.34
N GLY A 36 -63.81 117.29 -7.49
CA GLY A 36 -64.27 118.62 -7.95
C GLY A 36 -65.22 118.48 -9.15
N GLY A 37 -66.55 118.46 -9.03
CA GLY A 37 -67.40 119.36 -8.25
C GLY A 37 -67.33 120.75 -8.87
N GLY A 38 -68.25 121.19 -9.74
CA GLY A 38 -69.61 121.64 -9.42
C GLY A 38 -69.75 123.13 -9.80
N TYR A 39 -70.99 123.62 -9.96
CA TYR A 39 -71.45 124.97 -10.38
C TYR A 39 -71.55 125.22 -11.90
N ALA A 40 -72.61 125.78 -12.49
CA ALA A 40 -73.96 126.22 -12.11
C ALA A 40 -74.70 126.50 -13.45
N ALA A 41 -75.91 125.98 -13.72
CA ALA A 41 -77.21 126.61 -13.44
C ALA A 41 -77.36 128.10 -13.87
N PHE A 42 -77.98 128.33 -15.04
CA PHE A 42 -78.85 129.47 -15.48
C PHE A 42 -78.86 129.46 -17.03
N ARG A 43 -79.93 129.55 -17.83
CA ARG A 43 -81.38 129.83 -17.74
C ARG A 43 -81.98 129.24 -19.04
N TYR A 44 -83.09 128.49 -19.01
CA TYR A 44 -84.46 128.98 -19.26
C TYR A 44 -84.62 130.02 -20.40
N LEU A 45 -85.36 129.62 -21.46
CA LEU A 45 -86.40 130.34 -22.24
C LEU A 45 -86.33 130.14 -23.77
N GLN A 46 -87.23 129.28 -24.26
CA GLN A 46 -88.10 129.49 -25.45
C GLN A 46 -88.75 130.91 -25.45
N PRO A 47 -89.54 131.37 -26.46
CA PRO A 47 -89.80 130.94 -27.86
C PRO A 47 -90.00 132.12 -28.88
N ALA A 48 -90.32 131.76 -30.13
CA ALA A 48 -91.36 132.31 -31.01
C ALA A 48 -91.41 133.79 -31.53
N LEU A 49 -91.67 133.86 -32.85
CA LEU A 49 -92.63 134.73 -33.58
C LEU A 49 -92.24 136.16 -34.00
N VAL A 50 -92.87 136.54 -35.14
CA VAL A 50 -93.08 137.87 -35.76
C VAL A 50 -92.00 138.28 -36.78
N THR A 51 -92.13 138.00 -38.09
CA THR A 51 -92.88 138.70 -39.18
C THR A 51 -92.59 140.20 -39.36
N GLN A 52 -92.48 140.58 -40.65
CA GLN A 52 -92.92 141.87 -41.21
C GLN A 52 -91.93 143.05 -41.04
N GLN A 53 -91.67 143.96 -41.96
CA GLN A 53 -91.85 144.19 -43.41
C GLN A 53 -91.17 145.56 -43.65
N ASP A 54 -90.93 145.91 -44.91
CA ASP A 54 -90.48 147.20 -45.44
C ASP A 54 -90.64 148.44 -44.56
N ILE A 55 -89.69 149.38 -44.63
CA ILE A 55 -89.91 150.72 -45.22
C ILE A 55 -88.58 151.50 -45.32
N SER A 56 -88.44 152.10 -46.48
CA SER A 56 -87.51 153.09 -47.02
C SER A 56 -86.86 154.13 -46.07
N ALA A 57 -85.59 154.40 -46.39
CA ALA A 57 -84.75 155.61 -46.28
C ALA A 57 -85.45 157.00 -46.14
N PRO A 58 -84.70 158.13 -45.98
CA PRO A 58 -83.53 158.51 -45.16
C PRO A 58 -83.87 159.86 -44.43
N PRO A 59 -83.01 160.89 -44.23
CA PRO A 59 -81.55 161.00 -44.03
C PRO A 59 -81.15 161.78 -42.74
N ALA A 60 -79.84 161.93 -42.58
CA ALA A 60 -79.16 163.12 -42.04
C ALA A 60 -78.83 163.19 -40.53
N GLU A 61 -77.53 163.43 -40.33
CA GLU A 61 -76.85 164.01 -39.17
C GLU A 61 -76.32 163.04 -38.09
N ALA A 62 -75.09 163.31 -37.68
CA ALA A 62 -74.10 162.37 -37.19
C ALA A 62 -74.13 162.20 -35.68
N ASP A 63 -74.04 160.95 -35.20
CA ASP A 63 -73.85 160.62 -33.79
C ASP A 63 -72.82 159.46 -33.65
N PRO A 64 -71.61 159.67 -33.08
CA PRO A 64 -70.51 158.70 -33.07
C PRO A 64 -70.72 157.45 -32.21
N ASP A 65 -71.76 157.38 -31.39
CA ASP A 65 -72.00 156.25 -30.48
C ASP A 65 -72.74 155.07 -31.14
N ILE A 66 -73.46 155.30 -32.25
CA ILE A 66 -74.13 154.21 -33.00
C ILE A 66 -73.12 153.36 -33.79
N ALA A 67 -72.01 153.96 -34.24
CA ALA A 67 -70.92 153.23 -34.90
C ALA A 67 -70.18 152.27 -33.94
N ARG A 68 -70.07 152.63 -32.65
CA ARG A 68 -69.44 151.76 -31.64
C ARG A 68 -70.31 150.56 -31.26
N LEU A 69 -71.63 150.75 -31.21
CA LEU A 69 -72.56 149.66 -30.88
C LEU A 69 -72.73 148.66 -32.02
N SER A 70 -72.74 149.12 -33.28
CA SER A 70 -72.73 148.21 -34.43
C SER A 70 -71.43 147.41 -34.54
N GLU A 71 -70.30 148.02 -34.18
CA GLU A 71 -69.01 147.34 -34.11
C GLU A 71 -68.95 146.33 -32.94
N ALA A 72 -69.47 146.66 -31.76
CA ALA A 72 -69.56 145.73 -30.63
C ALA A 72 -70.49 144.53 -30.92
N LEU A 73 -71.60 144.74 -31.63
CA LEU A 73 -72.51 143.67 -32.03
C LEU A 73 -71.90 142.78 -33.12
N ALA A 74 -71.16 143.36 -34.07
CA ALA A 74 -70.40 142.61 -35.06
C ALA A 74 -69.28 141.77 -34.43
N VAL A 75 -68.64 142.27 -33.36
CA VAL A 75 -67.66 141.49 -32.57
C VAL A 75 -68.36 140.37 -31.80
N ALA A 76 -69.48 140.62 -31.13
CA ALA A 76 -70.22 139.60 -30.39
C ALA A 76 -70.82 138.50 -31.30
N SER A 77 -71.31 138.86 -32.49
CA SER A 77 -71.78 137.86 -33.47
C SER A 77 -70.61 137.01 -33.96
N LYS A 78 -69.46 137.62 -34.20
CA LYS A 78 -68.23 136.92 -34.61
C LYS A 78 -67.70 136.00 -33.51
N ASP A 79 -67.76 136.41 -32.25
CA ASP A 79 -67.37 135.58 -31.11
C ASP A 79 -68.33 134.40 -30.90
N LEU A 80 -69.62 134.58 -31.16
CA LEU A 80 -70.63 133.53 -31.04
C LEU A 80 -70.54 132.52 -32.21
N GLU A 81 -70.22 132.99 -33.42
CA GLU A 81 -69.85 132.12 -34.54
C GLU A 81 -68.55 131.36 -34.26
N ALA A 82 -67.54 132.02 -33.67
CA ALA A 82 -66.30 131.38 -33.25
C ALA A 82 -66.54 130.33 -32.14
N ALA A 83 -67.43 130.60 -31.18
CA ALA A 83 -67.80 129.65 -30.13
C ALA A 83 -68.56 128.44 -30.68
N ARG A 84 -69.52 128.66 -31.60
CA ARG A 84 -70.22 127.55 -32.29
C ARG A 84 -69.28 126.74 -33.17
N ALA A 85 -68.33 127.38 -33.85
CA ALA A 85 -67.28 126.69 -34.59
C ALA A 85 -66.38 125.88 -33.66
N ALA A 86 -66.06 126.39 -32.47
CA ALA A 86 -65.29 125.67 -31.45
C ALA A 86 -66.06 124.50 -30.83
N GLU A 87 -67.37 124.65 -30.57
CA GLU A 87 -68.23 123.56 -30.11
C GLU A 87 -68.40 122.48 -31.18
N ALA A 88 -68.59 122.86 -32.44
CA ALA A 88 -68.62 121.93 -33.57
C ALA A 88 -67.28 121.19 -33.74
N ALA A 89 -66.15 121.88 -33.55
CA ALA A 89 -64.82 121.27 -33.55
C ALA A 89 -64.63 120.27 -32.40
N ARG A 90 -65.08 120.60 -31.18
CA ARG A 90 -65.04 119.68 -30.02
C ARG A 90 -65.98 118.49 -30.20
N ALA A 91 -67.15 118.69 -30.79
CA ALA A 91 -68.08 117.60 -31.10
C ALA A 91 -67.48 116.65 -32.15
N ALA A 92 -66.80 117.20 -33.17
CA ALA A 92 -66.07 116.42 -34.15
C ALA A 92 -64.91 115.64 -33.49
N GLU A 93 -64.17 116.25 -32.57
CA GLU A 93 -63.10 115.60 -31.80
C GLU A 93 -63.63 114.46 -30.91
N VAL A 94 -64.79 114.65 -30.27
CA VAL A 94 -65.44 113.59 -29.47
C VAL A 94 -65.91 112.43 -30.34
N GLU A 95 -66.49 112.70 -31.52
CA GLU A 95 -66.88 111.66 -32.46
C GLU A 95 -65.67 110.91 -33.03
N GLU A 96 -64.56 111.61 -33.29
CA GLU A 96 -63.30 111.00 -33.69
C GLU A 96 -62.74 110.10 -32.58
N LEU A 97 -62.73 110.56 -31.33
CA LEU A 97 -62.29 109.76 -30.18
C LEU A 97 -63.19 108.54 -29.97
N ARG A 98 -64.52 108.67 -30.11
CA ARG A 98 -65.45 107.51 -30.06
C ARG A 98 -65.17 106.51 -31.17
N ALA A 99 -64.92 106.99 -32.39
CA ALA A 99 -64.55 106.13 -33.50
C ALA A 99 -63.21 105.43 -33.27
N GLN A 100 -62.22 106.12 -32.69
CA GLN A 100 -60.95 105.51 -32.27
C GLN A 100 -61.16 104.45 -31.18
N THR A 101 -61.99 104.73 -30.18
CA THR A 101 -62.28 103.77 -29.09
C THR A 101 -63.00 102.54 -29.61
N ALA A 102 -63.96 102.70 -30.54
CA ALA A 102 -64.66 101.59 -31.18
C ALA A 102 -63.73 100.73 -32.05
N ARG A 103 -62.77 101.34 -32.75
CA ARG A 103 -61.73 100.62 -33.48
C ARG A 103 -60.81 99.85 -32.53
N GLN A 104 -60.38 100.47 -31.43
CA GLN A 104 -59.57 99.80 -30.41
C GLN A 104 -60.31 98.63 -29.77
N ALA A 105 -61.61 98.75 -29.50
CA ALA A 105 -62.42 97.65 -28.99
C ALA A 105 -62.51 96.50 -30.01
N ALA A 106 -62.78 96.79 -31.28
CA ALA A 106 -62.82 95.79 -32.33
C ALA A 106 -61.45 95.10 -32.53
N ASP A 107 -60.35 95.84 -32.43
CA ASP A 107 -58.99 95.29 -32.49
C ASP A 107 -58.71 94.38 -31.29
N LEU A 108 -59.19 94.73 -30.09
CA LEU A 108 -59.08 93.89 -28.89
C LEU A 108 -59.90 92.61 -29.02
N ASP A 109 -61.12 92.68 -29.53
CA ASP A 109 -61.96 91.49 -29.77
C ASP A 109 -61.32 90.58 -30.84
N ALA A 110 -60.79 91.15 -31.92
CA ALA A 110 -60.06 90.39 -32.94
C ALA A 110 -58.77 89.76 -32.41
N MET A 111 -58.05 90.45 -31.51
CA MET A 111 -56.90 89.88 -30.81
C MET A 111 -57.32 88.77 -29.84
N ALA A 112 -58.43 88.92 -29.14
CA ALA A 112 -58.98 87.90 -28.24
C ALA A 112 -59.40 86.64 -29.01
N GLU A 113 -60.04 86.79 -30.17
CA GLU A 113 -60.43 85.68 -31.03
C GLU A 113 -59.22 84.97 -31.65
N ARG A 114 -58.21 85.73 -32.12
CA ARG A 114 -56.93 85.14 -32.57
C ARG A 114 -56.20 84.40 -31.45
N LEU A 115 -56.21 84.94 -30.23
CA LEU A 115 -55.62 84.26 -29.07
C LEU A 115 -56.39 82.98 -28.74
N ALA A 116 -57.72 82.98 -28.81
CA ALA A 116 -58.55 81.80 -28.62
C ALA A 116 -58.25 80.73 -29.69
N GLU A 117 -58.19 81.12 -30.97
CA GLU A 117 -57.87 80.19 -32.06
C GLU A 117 -56.45 79.63 -31.96
N MET A 118 -55.44 80.46 -31.65
CA MET A 118 -54.08 80.00 -31.39
C MET A 118 -54.00 79.04 -30.19
N SER A 119 -54.80 79.29 -29.15
CA SER A 119 -54.89 78.42 -27.99
C SER A 119 -55.54 77.07 -28.33
N ASP A 120 -56.59 77.08 -29.14
CA ASP A 120 -57.29 75.87 -29.57
C ASP A 120 -56.48 75.06 -30.60
N GLN A 121 -55.69 75.70 -31.47
CA GLN A 121 -54.74 75.01 -32.36
C GLN A 121 -53.58 74.38 -31.58
N SER A 122 -53.14 75.00 -30.47
CA SER A 122 -52.04 74.48 -29.65
C SER A 122 -52.48 73.38 -28.68
N ARG A 123 -53.77 73.30 -28.33
CA ARG A 123 -54.31 72.35 -27.35
C ARG A 123 -54.30 70.86 -27.77
N PRO A 124 -54.70 70.45 -28.99
CA PRO A 124 -54.66 69.05 -29.41
C PRO A 124 -53.26 68.43 -29.45
N PRO A 125 -52.19 69.07 -30.00
CA PRO A 125 -50.86 68.47 -29.99
C PRO A 125 -50.27 68.35 -28.57
N ILE A 126 -50.66 69.22 -27.62
CA ILE A 126 -50.23 69.10 -26.22
C ILE A 126 -50.82 67.85 -25.55
N MET A 127 -52.08 67.50 -25.86
CA MET A 127 -52.71 66.29 -25.30
C MET A 127 -52.16 65.00 -25.90
N GLU A 128 -51.90 64.97 -27.21
CA GLU A 128 -51.29 63.81 -27.88
C GLU A 128 -49.84 63.60 -27.43
N THR A 129 -49.06 64.68 -27.32
CA THR A 129 -47.69 64.60 -26.79
C THR A 129 -47.67 64.21 -25.31
N ALA A 130 -48.63 64.67 -24.49
CA ALA A 130 -48.76 64.22 -23.11
C ALA A 130 -49.06 62.72 -23.00
N ALA A 131 -49.97 62.19 -23.83
CA ALA A 131 -50.27 60.76 -23.87
C ALA A 131 -49.05 59.93 -24.35
N ALA A 132 -48.31 60.42 -25.35
CA ALA A 132 -47.08 59.78 -25.82
C ALA A 132 -45.98 59.77 -24.74
N VAL A 133 -45.79 60.88 -24.02
CA VAL A 133 -44.84 60.97 -22.90
C VAL A 133 -45.24 60.01 -21.77
N GLU A 134 -46.53 59.91 -21.46
CA GLU A 134 -47.01 58.95 -20.46
C GLU A 134 -46.76 57.50 -20.90
N SER A 135 -47.00 57.17 -22.17
CA SER A 135 -46.69 55.84 -22.73
C SER A 135 -45.20 55.51 -22.64
N LEU A 136 -44.32 56.42 -23.08
CA LEU A 136 -42.87 56.25 -22.99
C LEU A 136 -42.39 56.15 -21.54
N THR A 137 -43.02 56.87 -20.62
CA THR A 137 -42.72 56.79 -19.18
C THR A 137 -43.06 55.39 -18.64
N ARG A 138 -44.23 54.84 -19.00
CA ARG A 138 -44.63 53.48 -18.62
C ARG A 138 -43.68 52.42 -19.22
N GLU A 139 -43.26 52.59 -20.47
CA GLU A 139 -42.28 51.70 -21.11
C GLU A 139 -40.92 51.77 -20.43
N ARG A 140 -40.42 52.98 -20.12
CA ARG A 140 -39.19 53.17 -19.35
C ARG A 140 -39.28 52.48 -17.99
N ASP A 141 -40.40 52.63 -17.28
CA ASP A 141 -40.58 52.01 -15.96
C ASP A 141 -40.60 50.49 -16.06
N LYS A 142 -41.28 49.95 -17.09
CA LYS A 142 -41.26 48.52 -17.40
C LYS A 142 -39.86 48.01 -17.72
N LEU A 143 -39.09 48.73 -18.55
CA LEU A 143 -37.71 48.36 -18.88
C LEU A 143 -36.79 48.49 -17.67
N THR A 144 -37.01 49.47 -16.80
CA THR A 144 -36.24 49.64 -15.56
C THR A 144 -36.49 48.47 -14.61
N ALA A 145 -37.75 48.07 -14.43
CA ALA A 145 -38.10 46.90 -13.63
C ALA A 145 -37.53 45.59 -14.22
N ALA A 146 -37.60 45.43 -15.54
CA ALA A 146 -37.02 44.27 -16.24
C ALA A 146 -35.49 44.22 -16.07
N ASN A 147 -34.78 45.35 -16.20
CA ASN A 147 -33.34 45.42 -15.98
C ASN A 147 -32.96 45.10 -14.52
N GLN A 148 -33.76 45.55 -13.55
CA GLN A 148 -33.54 45.21 -12.14
C GLN A 148 -33.74 43.71 -11.88
N SER A 149 -34.76 43.09 -12.49
CA SER A 149 -34.98 41.64 -12.42
C SER A 149 -33.81 40.87 -13.03
N LEU A 150 -33.39 41.22 -14.24
CA LEU A 150 -32.26 40.57 -14.91
C LEU A 150 -30.95 40.72 -14.13
N ALA A 151 -30.73 41.88 -13.51
CA ALA A 151 -29.57 42.09 -12.65
C ALA A 151 -29.61 41.21 -11.40
N ALA A 152 -30.79 41.02 -10.79
CA ALA A 152 -30.96 40.11 -9.67
C ALA A 152 -30.76 38.64 -10.08
N ASP A 153 -31.29 38.23 -11.23
CA ASP A 153 -31.14 36.87 -11.76
C ASP A 153 -29.67 36.56 -12.10
N LEU A 154 -28.95 37.52 -12.69
CA LEU A 154 -27.52 37.38 -12.95
C LEU A 154 -26.71 37.23 -11.66
N ALA A 155 -27.01 38.04 -10.64
CA ALA A 155 -26.34 37.93 -9.34
C ALA A 155 -26.63 36.56 -8.67
N ALA A 156 -27.85 36.04 -8.78
CA ALA A 156 -28.21 34.71 -8.28
C ALA A 156 -27.46 33.60 -9.03
N LEU A 157 -27.42 33.65 -10.37
CA LEU A 157 -26.68 32.68 -11.18
C LEU A 157 -25.17 32.70 -10.92
N GLU A 158 -24.61 33.89 -10.67
CA GLU A 158 -23.20 34.02 -10.28
C GLU A 158 -22.92 33.40 -8.91
N ALA A 159 -23.82 33.60 -7.94
CA ALA A 159 -23.73 32.97 -6.62
C ALA A 159 -23.85 31.44 -6.72
N ASP A 160 -24.80 30.92 -7.49
CA ASP A 160 -24.98 29.48 -7.71
C ASP A 160 -23.77 28.86 -8.41
N ARG A 161 -23.21 29.55 -9.41
CA ARG A 161 -22.00 29.10 -10.11
C ARG A 161 -20.81 29.00 -9.17
N GLU A 162 -20.66 29.96 -8.26
CA GLU A 162 -19.59 29.94 -7.28
C GLU A 162 -19.79 28.84 -6.22
N ALA A 163 -21.03 28.64 -5.75
CA ALA A 163 -21.37 27.53 -4.85
C ALA A 163 -21.06 26.17 -5.49
N LEU A 164 -21.49 25.95 -6.74
CA LEU A 164 -21.20 24.71 -7.48
C LEU A 164 -19.70 24.48 -7.70
N ARG A 165 -18.91 25.55 -7.93
CA ARG A 165 -17.45 25.43 -8.02
C ARG A 165 -16.82 25.00 -6.71
N GLN A 166 -17.28 25.56 -5.59
CA GLN A 166 -16.79 25.19 -4.27
C GLN A 166 -17.17 23.75 -3.91
N GLU A 167 -18.38 23.32 -4.23
CA GLU A 167 -18.82 21.94 -4.08
C GLU A 167 -18.00 20.97 -4.93
N ALA A 168 -17.75 21.31 -6.20
CA ALA A 168 -16.92 20.51 -7.10
C ALA A 168 -15.47 20.39 -6.58
N ALA A 169 -14.89 21.49 -6.11
CA ALA A 169 -13.54 21.49 -5.53
C ALA A 169 -13.48 20.66 -4.24
N ALA A 170 -14.49 20.75 -3.37
CA ALA A 170 -14.57 19.95 -2.16
C ALA A 170 -14.75 18.44 -2.47
N ALA A 171 -15.56 18.10 -3.46
CA ALA A 171 -15.73 16.73 -3.93
C ALA A 171 -14.42 16.17 -4.51
N GLN A 172 -13.71 16.97 -5.33
CA GLN A 172 -12.42 16.59 -5.88
C GLN A 172 -11.39 16.34 -4.76
N ALA A 173 -11.28 17.23 -3.78
CA ALA A 173 -10.37 17.06 -2.64
C ALA A 173 -10.68 15.80 -1.81
N ARG A 174 -11.96 15.46 -1.63
CA ARG A 174 -12.38 14.20 -0.98
C ARG A 174 -11.95 12.97 -1.76
N LEU A 175 -12.12 12.99 -3.09
CA LEU A 175 -11.70 11.88 -3.95
C LEU A 175 -10.19 11.72 -3.96
N GLU A 176 -9.43 12.81 -4.04
CA GLU A 176 -7.96 12.78 -3.98
C GLU A 176 -7.47 12.24 -2.62
N ALA A 177 -8.11 12.61 -1.52
CA ALA A 177 -7.79 12.08 -0.19
C ALA A 177 -8.10 10.58 -0.08
N GLU A 178 -9.23 10.11 -0.63
CA GLU A 178 -9.56 8.68 -0.62
C GLU A 178 -8.64 7.87 -1.54
N ILE A 179 -8.28 8.41 -2.70
CA ILE A 179 -7.28 7.81 -3.59
C ILE A 179 -5.94 7.67 -2.85
N ALA A 180 -5.48 8.74 -2.19
CA ALA A 180 -4.25 8.72 -1.40
C ALA A 180 -4.33 7.69 -0.25
N ARG A 181 -5.46 7.62 0.46
CA ARG A 181 -5.67 6.60 1.50
C ARG A 181 -5.61 5.18 0.95
N LEU A 182 -6.28 4.93 -0.17
CA LEU A 182 -6.30 3.62 -0.82
C LEU A 182 -4.91 3.25 -1.35
N SER A 183 -4.20 4.18 -1.97
CA SER A 183 -2.86 3.94 -2.53
C SER A 183 -1.79 3.77 -1.47
N ASP A 184 -1.82 4.58 -0.41
CA ASP A 184 -0.70 4.70 0.52
C ASP A 184 -0.86 3.81 1.76
N GLN A 185 -2.10 3.42 2.10
CA GLN A 185 -2.37 2.57 3.27
C GLN A 185 -2.94 1.22 2.85
N VAL A 186 -4.10 1.23 2.19
CA VAL A 186 -4.87 -0.01 1.97
C VAL A 186 -4.14 -0.98 1.05
N VAL A 187 -3.60 -0.51 -0.08
CA VAL A 187 -2.87 -1.37 -1.02
C VAL A 187 -1.58 -1.95 -0.39
N PRO A 188 -0.72 -1.16 0.29
CA PRO A 188 0.44 -1.69 0.99
C PRO A 188 0.10 -2.68 2.10
N ASP A 189 -0.93 -2.41 2.91
CA ASP A 189 -1.35 -3.30 4.00
C ASP A 189 -1.83 -4.66 3.47
N LEU A 190 -2.69 -4.66 2.44
CA LEU A 190 -3.14 -5.89 1.79
C LEU A 190 -1.99 -6.64 1.12
N SER A 191 -1.01 -5.94 0.55
CA SER A 191 0.20 -6.56 0.00
C SER A 191 1.03 -7.22 1.11
N ALA A 192 1.22 -6.56 2.24
CA ALA A 192 1.95 -7.10 3.38
C ALA A 192 1.24 -8.32 4.00
N GLU A 193 -0.09 -8.30 4.09
CA GLU A 193 -0.90 -9.44 4.53
C GLU A 193 -0.79 -10.63 3.57
N ARG A 194 -0.89 -10.39 2.26
CA ARG A 194 -0.68 -11.42 1.23
C ARG A 194 0.69 -12.07 1.39
N ASP A 195 1.75 -11.27 1.54
CA ASP A 195 3.12 -11.78 1.66
C ASP A 195 3.32 -12.55 2.99
N ARG A 196 2.60 -12.17 4.05
CA ARG A 196 2.57 -12.92 5.31
C ARG A 196 1.86 -14.26 5.16
N LEU A 197 0.69 -14.30 4.53
CA LEU A 197 -0.07 -15.54 4.29
C LEU A 197 0.66 -16.49 3.34
N GLN A 198 1.34 -15.95 2.32
CA GLN A 198 2.16 -16.74 1.42
C GLN A 198 3.34 -17.39 2.15
N ARG A 199 4.04 -16.64 3.02
CA ARG A 199 5.09 -17.20 3.89
C ARG A 199 4.54 -18.29 4.83
N GLN A 200 3.39 -18.05 5.46
CA GLN A 200 2.75 -19.04 6.32
C GLN A 200 2.38 -20.32 5.56
N THR A 201 1.87 -20.19 4.34
CA THR A 201 1.56 -21.33 3.46
C THR A 201 2.81 -22.12 3.11
N SER A 202 3.92 -21.44 2.79
CA SER A 202 5.19 -22.11 2.50
C SER A 202 5.76 -22.88 3.71
N LEU A 203 5.61 -22.33 4.92
CA LEU A 203 6.01 -23.00 6.16
C LEU A 203 5.14 -24.23 6.43
N LEU A 204 3.81 -24.12 6.32
CA LEU A 204 2.91 -25.26 6.51
C LEU A 204 3.14 -26.37 5.49
N LEU A 205 3.50 -26.03 4.25
CA LEU A 205 3.89 -27.02 3.24
C LEU A 205 5.21 -27.72 3.61
N ALA A 206 6.22 -26.97 4.05
CA ALA A 206 7.46 -27.56 4.55
C ALA A 206 7.22 -28.48 5.74
N ASP A 207 6.43 -28.04 6.73
CA ASP A 207 6.05 -28.84 7.91
C ASP A 207 5.30 -30.10 7.52
N LYS A 208 4.35 -30.01 6.57
CA LYS A 208 3.65 -31.18 6.02
C LYS A 208 4.63 -32.19 5.41
N THR A 209 5.57 -31.74 4.57
CA THR A 209 6.56 -32.64 3.95
C THR A 209 7.50 -33.28 4.98
N ALA A 210 7.90 -32.52 6.01
CA ALA A 210 8.70 -33.03 7.11
C ALA A 210 7.93 -34.06 7.95
N LEU A 211 6.63 -33.84 8.18
CA LEU A 211 5.77 -34.78 8.90
C LEU A 211 5.54 -36.06 8.09
N GLU A 212 5.31 -35.97 6.79
CA GLU A 212 5.20 -37.13 5.89
C GLU A 212 6.48 -37.96 5.88
N ALA A 213 7.66 -37.31 5.86
CA ALA A 213 8.94 -38.00 5.96
C ALA A 213 9.12 -38.69 7.32
N ARG A 214 8.71 -38.04 8.42
CA ARG A 214 8.75 -38.64 9.77
C ARG A 214 7.84 -39.84 9.90
N VAL A 215 6.64 -39.81 9.31
CA VAL A 215 5.72 -40.95 9.29
C VAL A 215 6.33 -42.12 8.53
N LYS A 216 6.87 -41.89 7.33
CA LYS A 216 7.56 -42.95 6.56
C LYS A 216 8.73 -43.57 7.33
N ALA A 217 9.58 -42.75 7.95
CA ALA A 217 10.69 -43.24 8.75
C ALA A 217 10.21 -44.05 9.98
N ALA A 218 9.10 -43.64 10.60
CA ALA A 218 8.50 -44.39 11.72
C ALA A 218 7.93 -45.74 11.26
N ASP A 219 7.32 -45.81 10.07
CA ASP A 219 6.80 -47.06 9.52
C ASP A 219 7.94 -48.01 9.11
N GLU A 220 9.03 -47.51 8.53
CA GLU A 220 10.25 -48.27 8.26
C GLU A 220 10.90 -48.80 9.55
N ALA A 221 10.97 -47.97 10.59
CA ALA A 221 11.47 -48.39 11.90
C ALA A 221 10.60 -49.50 12.54
N ARG A 222 9.27 -49.40 12.42
CA ARG A 222 8.35 -50.45 12.87
C ARG A 222 8.53 -51.75 12.09
N ALA A 223 8.73 -51.66 10.77
CA ALA A 223 9.00 -52.83 9.93
C ALA A 223 10.32 -53.52 10.34
N ALA A 224 11.37 -52.74 10.58
CA ALA A 224 12.65 -53.24 11.08
C ALA A 224 12.51 -53.88 12.47
N GLU A 225 11.71 -53.28 13.37
CA GLU A 225 11.43 -53.86 14.69
C GLU A 225 10.66 -55.18 14.59
N SER A 226 9.67 -55.30 13.70
CA SER A 226 8.98 -56.56 13.46
C SER A 226 9.91 -57.65 12.91
N ALA A 227 10.78 -57.31 11.95
CA ALA A 227 11.76 -58.24 11.41
C ALA A 227 12.74 -58.73 12.48
N ALA A 228 13.24 -57.83 13.33
CA ALA A 228 14.10 -58.18 14.45
C ALA A 228 13.40 -59.09 15.47
N ARG A 229 12.10 -58.89 15.72
CA ARG A 229 11.29 -59.78 16.58
C ARG A 229 11.11 -61.17 15.99
N GLU A 230 10.90 -61.26 14.68
CA GLU A 230 10.82 -62.55 13.97
C GLU A 230 12.16 -63.31 14.02
N GLU A 231 13.27 -62.63 13.79
CA GLU A 231 14.61 -63.22 13.93
C GLU A 231 14.88 -63.70 15.36
N LEU A 232 14.52 -62.89 16.36
CA LEU A 232 14.66 -63.28 17.77
C LEU A 232 13.80 -64.50 18.09
N THR A 233 12.59 -64.57 17.56
CA THR A 233 11.72 -65.74 17.70
C THR A 233 12.36 -66.97 17.05
N ARG A 234 12.87 -66.85 15.81
CA ARG A 234 13.58 -67.94 15.12
C ARG A 234 14.82 -68.43 15.88
N LEU A 235 15.61 -67.51 16.42
CA LEU A 235 16.77 -67.86 17.24
C LEU A 235 16.35 -68.63 18.49
N GLN A 236 15.25 -68.22 19.13
CA GLN A 236 14.71 -68.86 20.33
C GLN A 236 14.07 -70.23 20.06
N THR A 237 13.28 -70.38 18.99
CA THR A 237 12.51 -71.60 18.72
C THR A 237 13.28 -72.65 17.96
N ASP A 238 14.22 -72.27 17.10
CA ASP A 238 14.85 -73.20 16.17
C ASP A 238 16.33 -73.41 16.51
N VAL A 239 17.10 -72.32 16.58
CA VAL A 239 18.56 -72.39 16.69
C VAL A 239 19.01 -72.86 18.08
N LEU A 240 18.43 -72.29 19.14
CA LEU A 240 18.80 -72.69 20.51
C LEU A 240 18.47 -74.18 20.79
N PRO A 241 17.30 -74.72 20.43
CA PRO A 241 17.02 -76.14 20.60
C PRO A 241 17.92 -77.04 19.74
N GLN A 242 18.26 -76.64 18.52
CA GLN A 242 19.20 -77.39 17.68
C GLN A 242 20.59 -77.47 18.30
N LEU A 243 21.15 -76.34 18.74
CA LEU A 243 22.44 -76.32 19.43
C LEU A 243 22.42 -77.11 20.74
N THR A 244 21.29 -77.07 21.46
CA THR A 244 21.08 -77.88 22.67
C THR A 244 21.10 -79.37 22.34
N ALA A 245 20.39 -79.80 21.29
CA ALA A 245 20.36 -81.19 20.85
C ALA A 245 21.72 -81.68 20.32
N GLU A 246 22.46 -80.83 19.59
CA GLU A 246 23.82 -81.13 19.13
C GLU A 246 24.79 -81.28 20.31
N ARG A 247 24.74 -80.38 21.30
CA ARG A 247 25.52 -80.50 22.53
C ARG A 247 25.21 -81.82 23.24
N ASP A 248 23.94 -82.17 23.40
CA ASP A 248 23.53 -83.40 24.09
C ASP A 248 23.94 -84.65 23.29
N ARG A 249 24.02 -84.56 21.96
CA ARG A 249 24.54 -85.63 21.09
C ARG A 249 26.05 -85.77 21.24
N LEU A 250 26.79 -84.67 21.22
CA LEU A 250 28.25 -84.67 21.41
C LEU A 250 28.63 -85.17 22.81
N GLN A 251 27.89 -84.80 23.86
CA GLN A 251 28.10 -85.32 25.21
C GLN A 251 27.91 -86.83 25.31
N ARG A 252 26.89 -87.38 24.63
CA ARG A 252 26.71 -88.83 24.53
C ARG A 252 27.86 -89.51 23.79
N GLN A 253 28.31 -88.95 22.67
CA GLN A 253 29.47 -89.47 21.94
C GLN A 253 30.75 -89.46 22.78
N ILE A 254 30.97 -88.42 23.59
CA ILE A 254 32.10 -88.38 24.52
C ILE A 254 31.97 -89.50 25.55
N GLY A 255 30.80 -89.70 26.15
CA GLY A 255 30.57 -90.80 27.10
C GLY A 255 30.75 -92.19 26.48
N ASP A 256 30.30 -92.40 25.24
CA ASP A 256 30.51 -93.64 24.50
C ASP A 256 32.00 -93.88 24.23
N MET A 257 32.75 -92.86 23.79
CA MET A 257 34.20 -92.96 23.59
C MET A 257 34.96 -93.23 24.89
N GLU A 258 34.55 -92.64 26.01
CA GLU A 258 35.12 -92.91 27.34
C GLU A 258 34.86 -94.35 27.78
N ALA A 259 33.66 -94.88 27.52
CA ALA A 259 33.32 -96.28 27.78
C ALA A 259 34.14 -97.25 26.90
N ASP A 260 34.29 -96.94 25.62
CA ASP A 260 35.14 -97.69 24.69
C ASP A 260 36.62 -97.67 25.13
N GLN A 261 37.12 -96.51 25.56
CA GLN A 261 38.47 -96.39 26.09
C GLN A 261 38.67 -97.24 27.35
N ALA A 262 37.70 -97.26 28.27
CA ALA A 262 37.74 -98.12 29.45
C ALA A 262 37.68 -99.61 29.09
N ALA A 263 36.89 -99.99 28.08
CA ALA A 263 36.83 -101.36 27.58
C ALA A 263 38.17 -101.79 26.95
N LEU A 264 38.77 -100.94 26.13
CA LEU A 264 40.10 -101.16 25.53
C LEU A 264 41.20 -101.25 26.59
N GLN A 265 41.13 -100.45 27.66
CA GLN A 265 42.06 -100.56 28.79
C GLN A 265 41.95 -101.92 29.48
N ARG A 266 40.74 -102.36 29.83
CA ARG A 266 40.51 -103.71 30.41
C ARG A 266 40.97 -104.83 29.48
N GLN A 267 40.74 -104.70 28.17
CA GLN A 267 41.19 -105.69 27.20
C GLN A 267 42.72 -105.75 27.12
N ASN A 268 43.41 -104.62 27.19
CA ASN A 268 44.87 -104.59 27.27
C ASN A 268 45.38 -105.23 28.55
N GLU A 269 44.79 -104.93 29.71
CA GLU A 269 45.13 -105.55 30.99
C GLU A 269 44.96 -107.07 30.94
N ALA A 270 43.80 -107.55 30.46
CA ALA A 270 43.54 -108.97 30.27
C ALA A 270 44.54 -109.61 29.28
N ALA A 271 44.87 -108.95 28.18
CA ALA A 271 45.86 -109.44 27.23
C ALA A 271 47.27 -109.48 27.85
N THR A 272 47.63 -108.52 28.71
CA THR A 272 48.91 -108.55 29.44
C THR A 272 48.96 -109.68 30.46
N GLU A 273 47.86 -109.97 31.13
CA GLU A 273 47.75 -111.11 32.07
C GLU A 273 47.84 -112.45 31.34
N THR A 274 47.11 -112.61 30.22
CA THR A 274 47.22 -113.81 29.36
C THR A 274 48.64 -113.99 28.85
N ARG A 275 49.30 -112.93 28.35
CA ARG A 275 50.70 -112.99 27.94
C ARG A 275 51.64 -113.38 29.09
N ALA A 276 51.38 -112.90 30.30
CA ALA A 276 52.15 -113.29 31.49
C ALA A 276 51.94 -114.78 31.83
N SER A 277 50.70 -115.29 31.76
CA SER A 277 50.38 -116.71 31.94
C SER A 277 51.00 -117.59 30.86
N ASP A 278 50.92 -117.18 29.59
CA ASP A 278 51.53 -117.87 28.47
C ASP A 278 53.05 -117.89 28.60
N ALA A 279 53.68 -116.77 28.98
CA ALA A 279 55.12 -116.70 29.25
C ALA A 279 55.54 -117.63 30.39
N ALA A 280 54.74 -117.74 31.46
CA ALA A 280 54.98 -118.68 32.54
C ALA A 280 54.82 -120.14 32.08
N THR A 281 53.84 -120.43 31.22
CA THR A 281 53.61 -121.76 30.63
C THR A 281 54.74 -122.15 29.69
N ILE A 282 55.19 -121.24 28.83
CA ILE A 282 56.36 -121.42 27.97
C ILE A 282 57.59 -121.70 28.83
N SER A 283 57.84 -120.91 29.88
CA SER A 283 58.96 -121.15 30.79
C SER A 283 58.90 -122.53 31.45
N ARG A 284 57.69 -122.99 31.81
CA ARG A 284 57.48 -124.35 32.35
C ARG A 284 57.73 -125.43 31.30
N LEU A 285 57.20 -125.29 30.10
CA LEU A 285 57.40 -126.22 28.99
C LEU A 285 58.86 -126.25 28.52
N GLU A 286 59.56 -125.13 28.55
CA GLU A 286 61.00 -125.05 28.29
C GLU A 286 61.79 -125.79 29.36
N ALA A 287 61.43 -125.66 30.64
CA ALA A 287 62.02 -126.44 31.73
C ALA A 287 61.73 -127.95 31.59
N GLU A 288 60.49 -128.33 31.25
CA GLU A 288 60.10 -129.72 30.94
C GLU A 288 60.87 -130.25 29.71
N LEU A 289 61.04 -129.44 28.66
CA LEU A 289 61.85 -129.80 27.49
C LEU A 289 63.33 -129.95 27.84
N GLU A 290 63.87 -129.11 28.72
CA GLU A 290 65.22 -129.26 29.25
C GLU A 290 65.36 -130.53 30.08
N ASP A 291 64.37 -130.87 30.91
CA ASP A 291 64.29 -132.14 31.64
C ASP A 291 64.26 -133.32 30.67
N VAL A 292 63.36 -133.31 29.69
CA VAL A 292 63.26 -134.35 28.66
C VAL A 292 64.51 -134.40 27.78
N ARG A 293 65.17 -133.29 27.48
CA ARG A 293 66.47 -133.28 26.81
C ARG A 293 67.57 -133.84 27.71
N ARG A 294 67.54 -133.59 29.01
CA ARG A 294 68.44 -134.23 29.99
C ARG A 294 68.16 -135.73 30.08
N GLU A 295 66.91 -136.17 30.06
CA GLU A 295 66.53 -137.57 29.98
C GLU A 295 66.91 -138.19 28.64
N LEU A 296 66.73 -137.48 27.52
CA LEU A 296 67.11 -137.96 26.20
C LEU A 296 68.62 -137.98 26.05
N THR A 297 69.38 -137.04 26.62
CA THR A 297 70.85 -137.10 26.66
C THR A 297 71.35 -138.14 27.64
N ALA A 298 70.61 -138.45 28.71
CA ALA A 298 70.87 -139.58 29.59
C ALA A 298 70.55 -140.91 28.89
N ALA A 299 69.42 -141.01 28.17
CA ALA A 299 68.99 -142.17 27.41
C ALA A 299 69.78 -142.35 26.13
N GLN A 300 70.18 -141.27 25.45
CA GLN A 300 71.22 -141.27 24.42
C GLN A 300 72.57 -141.53 25.06
N GLY A 301 72.79 -141.17 26.32
CA GLY A 301 73.91 -141.56 27.18
C GLY A 301 73.92 -143.07 27.44
N GLU A 302 72.74 -143.70 27.55
CA GLU A 302 72.54 -145.15 27.62
C GLU A 302 72.61 -145.79 26.23
N LEU A 303 72.13 -145.11 25.19
CA LEU A 303 72.22 -145.52 23.79
C LEU A 303 73.63 -145.30 23.25
N THR A 304 74.42 -144.42 23.87
CA THR A 304 75.86 -144.24 23.73
C THR A 304 76.61 -145.03 24.78
N ALA A 305 76.02 -145.54 25.85
CA ALA A 305 76.59 -146.67 26.59
C ALA A 305 76.46 -147.96 25.75
N LEU A 306 75.41 -148.06 24.92
CA LEU A 306 75.28 -149.07 23.87
C LEU A 306 76.13 -148.76 22.61
N LYS A 307 76.24 -147.49 22.19
CA LYS A 307 77.03 -147.06 21.01
C LYS A 307 78.46 -146.66 21.34
N LEU A 308 78.92 -146.63 22.59
CA LEU A 308 80.33 -146.63 23.00
C LEU A 308 80.79 -148.06 23.33
N HIS A 309 80.14 -149.05 22.73
CA HIS A 309 80.84 -150.13 22.03
C HIS A 309 81.23 -149.75 20.58
N SER A 310 81.04 -148.50 20.15
CA SER A 310 81.37 -148.05 18.80
C SER A 310 81.67 -146.54 18.71
N GLY A 311 82.89 -146.15 19.10
CA GLY A 311 83.68 -145.13 18.37
C GLY A 311 83.44 -143.62 18.60
N SER A 312 84.41 -143.00 19.27
CA SER A 312 84.98 -141.62 19.20
C SER A 312 84.35 -140.47 18.37
N ALA A 313 83.96 -139.37 19.05
CA ALA A 313 84.65 -138.06 19.25
C ALA A 313 85.48 -137.38 18.10
N PRO A 314 85.85 -136.06 18.13
CA PRO A 314 85.16 -134.80 18.57
C PRO A 314 85.54 -133.45 17.80
N VAL A 315 85.05 -132.29 18.31
CA VAL A 315 85.55 -130.85 18.31
C VAL A 315 85.34 -129.86 17.10
N PRO A 316 85.51 -128.49 17.20
CA PRO A 316 84.46 -127.47 17.54
C PRO A 316 84.49 -126.13 16.73
N GLY A 317 83.70 -125.13 17.17
CA GLY A 317 83.91 -123.67 16.99
C GLY A 317 82.61 -122.89 16.80
N SER A 318 82.36 -121.65 17.22
CA SER A 318 82.87 -120.69 18.23
C SER A 318 82.31 -119.29 17.83
N GLY A 319 81.73 -118.55 18.78
CA GLY A 319 81.61 -117.08 18.76
C GLY A 319 80.31 -116.47 18.19
N THR A 320 79.79 -115.30 18.61
CA THR A 320 80.08 -114.34 19.71
C THR A 320 79.12 -113.14 19.56
N GLY A 321 78.76 -112.48 20.67
CA GLY A 321 78.42 -111.03 20.75
C GLY A 321 76.91 -110.70 20.88
N ALA A 322 76.38 -110.09 21.96
CA ALA A 322 76.65 -108.75 22.54
C ALA A 322 76.21 -107.61 21.59
N ALA A 323 75.61 -106.48 21.95
CA ALA A 323 75.12 -105.82 23.18
C ALA A 323 74.17 -104.68 22.70
N ALA A 324 73.23 -104.20 23.53
CA ALA A 324 73.20 -102.86 24.14
C ALA A 324 72.98 -101.61 23.24
N ASP A 325 72.30 -100.63 23.86
CA ASP A 325 72.23 -99.19 23.61
C ASP A 325 71.18 -98.57 22.65
N SER A 326 70.11 -98.01 23.24
CA SER A 326 69.94 -96.58 23.62
C SER A 326 70.06 -95.44 22.55
N PRO A 327 69.45 -94.25 22.83
CA PRO A 327 68.81 -93.27 21.92
C PRO A 327 69.86 -92.24 21.36
N PRO A 328 69.61 -90.96 20.93
CA PRO A 328 68.46 -90.05 20.97
C PRO A 328 68.24 -89.23 19.67
N SER A 329 67.28 -88.28 19.67
CA SER A 329 67.47 -86.91 19.13
C SER A 329 66.19 -86.06 19.27
N GLN A 330 66.24 -85.10 20.20
CA GLN A 330 65.72 -83.73 20.04
C GLN A 330 66.50 -82.99 18.92
N PRO A 331 66.30 -81.69 18.58
CA PRO A 331 65.45 -80.63 19.15
C PRO A 331 64.64 -79.86 18.07
N ALA A 332 63.73 -78.97 18.43
CA ALA A 332 63.93 -77.51 18.54
C ALA A 332 62.54 -76.87 18.36
N ALA A 333 62.21 -75.63 18.70
CA ALA A 333 62.71 -74.60 19.59
C ALA A 333 61.56 -73.56 19.63
N THR A 334 61.43 -72.87 20.75
CA THR A 334 60.58 -71.69 20.96
C THR A 334 60.84 -70.57 19.95
N PRO A 335 59.87 -69.63 19.78
CA PRO A 335 60.21 -68.24 19.55
C PRO A 335 59.71 -67.33 20.67
N THR A 336 60.61 -66.49 21.14
CA THR A 336 60.35 -65.26 21.91
C THR A 336 60.35 -64.08 20.93
N PRO A 337 59.49 -63.06 21.11
CA PRO A 337 59.40 -61.90 20.22
C PRO A 337 60.46 -60.84 20.53
N THR A 338 60.90 -60.13 19.49
CA THR A 338 61.76 -58.93 19.57
C THR A 338 60.97 -57.74 18.99
N PRO A 339 61.14 -56.51 19.53
CA PRO A 339 60.19 -55.41 19.37
C PRO A 339 60.36 -54.65 18.06
N GLN A 340 59.22 -54.18 17.52
CA GLN A 340 59.15 -53.27 16.39
C GLN A 340 59.23 -51.83 16.89
N ASP A 341 60.15 -51.06 16.33
CA ASP A 341 60.13 -49.61 16.40
C ASP A 341 60.36 -49.04 15.00
N THR A 342 59.46 -48.13 14.62
CA THR A 342 59.49 -47.22 13.45
C THR A 342 59.68 -47.83 12.04
N ALA A 343 58.57 -48.30 11.46
CA ALA A 343 58.44 -48.47 10.01
C ALA A 343 57.75 -47.24 9.37
N PRO A 344 58.12 -46.85 8.13
CA PRO A 344 57.47 -45.75 7.42
C PRO A 344 56.01 -46.08 7.10
N LEU A 345 55.13 -45.13 7.37
CA LEU A 345 53.68 -45.22 7.23
C LEU A 345 53.29 -45.56 5.79
N SER A 346 52.65 -46.72 5.59
CA SER A 346 52.06 -47.10 4.30
C SER A 346 50.95 -46.11 3.93
N PRO A 347 50.90 -45.61 2.67
CA PRO A 347 49.84 -44.73 2.20
C PRO A 347 48.46 -45.36 2.41
N ARG A 348 47.49 -44.57 2.88
CA ARG A 348 46.12 -45.05 3.11
C ARG A 348 45.29 -44.91 1.84
N PRO A 349 44.37 -45.84 1.55
CA PRO A 349 43.50 -45.73 0.39
C PRO A 349 42.56 -44.52 0.53
N GLU A 350 42.54 -43.66 -0.49
CA GLU A 350 41.77 -42.41 -0.54
C GLU A 350 40.27 -42.61 -0.26
N GLU A 351 39.71 -43.72 -0.73
CA GLU A 351 38.31 -44.09 -0.49
C GLU A 351 38.02 -44.34 1.00
N ALA A 352 38.93 -44.99 1.72
CA ALA A 352 38.77 -45.22 3.16
C ALA A 352 38.90 -43.91 3.95
N VAL A 353 39.85 -43.05 3.57
CA VAL A 353 40.03 -41.72 4.20
C VAL A 353 38.80 -40.84 3.98
N SER A 354 38.30 -40.77 2.75
CA SER A 354 37.12 -39.95 2.43
C SER A 354 35.82 -40.50 3.05
N ALA A 355 35.68 -41.81 3.22
CA ALA A 355 34.57 -42.42 3.95
C ALA A 355 34.64 -42.09 5.45
N ALA A 356 35.83 -42.22 6.07
CA ALA A 356 36.03 -41.93 7.47
C ALA A 356 35.81 -40.43 7.79
N LEU A 357 36.29 -39.52 6.94
CA LEU A 357 36.06 -38.07 7.10
C LEU A 357 34.60 -37.66 6.93
N ARG A 358 33.81 -38.37 6.13
CA ARG A 358 32.35 -38.14 6.03
C ARG A 358 31.58 -38.67 7.23
N ALA A 359 32.01 -39.80 7.78
CA ALA A 359 31.38 -40.45 8.93
C ALA A 359 31.75 -39.80 10.28
N ALA A 360 32.89 -39.09 10.36
CA ALA A 360 33.38 -38.51 11.59
C ALA A 360 32.57 -37.26 12.03
N PRO A 361 31.85 -37.32 13.17
CA PRO A 361 31.18 -36.15 13.74
C PRO A 361 32.22 -35.15 14.26
N GLY A 362 31.88 -33.86 14.24
CA GLY A 362 32.75 -32.80 14.77
C GLY A 362 33.68 -32.13 13.75
N LEU A 363 33.68 -32.56 12.48
CA LEU A 363 34.42 -31.90 11.39
C LEU A 363 33.66 -30.73 10.74
N GLY A 364 32.43 -30.46 11.19
CA GLY A 364 31.59 -29.34 10.75
C GLY A 364 32.28 -27.97 10.67
N PRO A 365 33.07 -27.54 11.68
CA PRO A 365 33.70 -26.22 11.69
C PRO A 365 34.90 -26.07 10.75
N LEU A 366 35.40 -27.14 10.13
CA LEU A 366 36.52 -27.03 9.18
C LEU A 366 36.08 -26.44 7.84
N SER A 367 36.85 -25.49 7.31
CA SER A 367 36.68 -25.05 5.92
C SER A 367 36.95 -26.20 4.93
N GLY A 368 36.49 -26.05 3.68
CA GLY A 368 36.76 -27.05 2.63
C GLY A 368 38.25 -27.28 2.40
N ALA A 369 39.06 -26.21 2.45
CA ALA A 369 40.51 -26.29 2.31
C ALA A 369 41.19 -27.04 3.46
N GLN A 370 40.73 -26.83 4.70
CA GLN A 370 41.22 -27.55 5.88
C GLN A 370 40.87 -29.04 5.85
N ARG A 371 39.68 -29.40 5.37
CA ARG A 371 39.29 -30.81 5.19
C ARG A 371 40.13 -31.50 4.11
N GLN A 372 40.42 -30.80 3.02
CA GLN A 372 41.27 -31.34 1.97
C GLN A 372 42.70 -31.55 2.49
N ALA A 373 43.27 -30.56 3.18
CA ALA A 373 44.61 -30.68 3.77
C ALA A 373 44.71 -31.84 4.79
N LEU A 374 43.65 -32.08 5.57
CA LEU A 374 43.56 -33.24 6.47
C LEU A 374 43.52 -34.56 5.69
N ALA A 375 42.73 -34.63 4.62
CA ALA A 375 42.64 -35.82 3.77
C ALA A 375 43.99 -36.15 3.13
N ASP A 376 44.66 -35.16 2.55
CA ASP A 376 45.95 -35.34 1.88
C ASP A 376 47.02 -35.89 2.83
N ARG A 377 47.05 -35.39 4.08
CA ARG A 377 47.95 -35.87 5.14
C ARG A 377 47.68 -37.31 5.57
N LEU A 378 46.41 -37.67 5.74
CA LEU A 378 46.02 -39.03 6.10
C LEU A 378 46.29 -40.04 4.96
N ILE A 379 46.11 -39.61 3.70
CA ILE A 379 46.44 -40.41 2.51
C ILE A 379 47.95 -40.63 2.41
N ALA A 380 48.75 -39.60 2.72
CA ALA A 380 50.21 -39.69 2.81
C ALA A 380 50.70 -40.60 3.96
N GLY A 381 49.78 -41.15 4.76
CA GLY A 381 50.08 -42.09 5.83
C GLY A 381 50.31 -41.42 7.18
N GLU A 382 50.20 -40.09 7.31
CA GLU A 382 50.46 -39.38 8.58
C GLU A 382 49.59 -39.94 9.73
N CYS A 383 50.12 -39.87 10.96
CA CYS A 383 49.39 -40.29 12.16
C CYS A 383 48.13 -39.45 12.35
N VAL A 384 47.03 -40.09 12.78
CA VAL A 384 45.71 -39.44 12.88
C VAL A 384 45.75 -38.29 13.87
N THR A 385 46.48 -38.47 14.97
CA THR A 385 46.73 -37.44 15.98
C THR A 385 47.47 -36.22 15.40
N THR A 386 48.60 -36.42 14.72
CA THR A 386 49.40 -35.35 14.10
C THR A 386 48.64 -34.61 13.01
N ALA A 387 47.91 -35.34 12.16
CA ALA A 387 47.13 -34.76 11.08
C ALA A 387 45.97 -33.89 11.63
N LEU A 388 45.34 -34.29 12.73
CA LEU A 388 44.27 -33.51 13.39
C LEU A 388 44.80 -32.27 14.12
N GLU A 389 45.95 -32.37 14.80
CA GLU A 389 46.59 -31.25 15.49
C GLU A 389 47.00 -30.14 14.52
N ALA A 390 47.39 -30.49 13.29
CA ALA A 390 47.73 -29.52 12.25
C ALA A 390 46.54 -28.67 11.78
N VAL A 391 45.30 -29.10 12.02
CA VAL A 391 44.08 -28.47 11.49
C VAL A 391 43.17 -27.94 12.61
N PHE A 392 43.32 -28.43 13.84
CA PHE A 392 42.54 -28.02 15.00
C PHE A 392 43.44 -27.54 16.15
N ASP A 393 43.16 -26.35 16.69
CA ASP A 393 43.75 -25.89 17.95
C ASP A 393 43.32 -26.76 19.14
N ARG A 394 42.14 -27.38 19.05
CA ARG A 394 41.60 -28.30 20.06
C ARG A 394 40.81 -29.42 19.39
N VAL A 395 41.40 -30.62 19.38
CA VAL A 395 40.83 -31.80 18.72
C VAL A 395 39.60 -32.33 19.49
N PRO A 396 38.42 -32.47 18.86
CA PRO A 396 37.27 -33.10 19.49
C PRO A 396 37.54 -34.60 19.73
N ILE A 397 37.37 -35.06 20.98
CA ILE A 397 37.68 -36.44 21.41
C ILE A 397 36.91 -37.49 20.58
N LEU A 398 35.67 -37.19 20.19
CA LEU A 398 34.84 -38.09 19.39
C LEU A 398 35.36 -38.25 17.96
N THR A 399 35.88 -37.17 17.36
CA THR A 399 36.47 -37.17 16.02
C THR A 399 37.75 -37.99 16.01
N LEU A 400 38.62 -37.79 17.02
CA LEU A 400 39.85 -38.55 17.20
C LEU A 400 39.58 -40.06 17.34
N ARG A 401 38.67 -40.44 18.26
CA ARG A 401 38.35 -41.84 18.53
C ARG A 401 37.80 -42.56 17.29
N ASN A 402 36.91 -41.90 16.54
CA ASN A 402 36.31 -42.50 15.36
C ASN A 402 37.34 -42.65 14.23
N LEU A 403 38.19 -41.64 13.99
CA LEU A 403 39.22 -41.72 12.95
C LEU A 403 40.29 -42.77 13.26
N ILE A 404 40.71 -42.91 14.53
CA ILE A 404 41.63 -43.99 14.96
C ILE A 404 41.03 -45.36 14.68
N ARG A 405 39.75 -45.57 15.03
CA ARG A 405 39.07 -46.85 14.85
C ARG A 405 38.84 -47.18 13.38
N ASP A 406 38.33 -46.22 12.62
CA ASP A 406 37.85 -46.45 11.26
C ASP A 406 39.01 -46.50 10.25
N LEU A 407 40.15 -45.85 10.55
CA LEU A 407 41.37 -45.93 9.74
C LEU A 407 42.41 -46.92 10.28
N ASN A 408 42.03 -47.74 11.28
CA ASN A 408 42.86 -48.71 11.98
C ASN A 408 44.26 -48.17 12.31
N SER A 409 44.29 -46.97 12.89
CA SER A 409 45.52 -46.24 13.13
C SER A 409 46.09 -46.58 14.51
N GLU A 410 47.35 -47.00 14.57
CA GLU A 410 48.05 -47.21 15.86
C GLU A 410 48.57 -45.88 16.46
N CYS A 411 48.47 -44.78 15.69
CA CYS A 411 48.77 -43.40 16.04
C CYS A 411 47.76 -42.40 15.38
#